data_AF-A0A1K0GK78-F1
#
_entry.id   AF-A0A1K0GK78-F1
#
_cell.length_a   1.000
_cell.length_b   1.000
_cell.length_c   1.000
_cell.angle_alpha   90.00
_cell.angle_beta   90.00
_cell.angle_gamma   90.00
#
_symmetry.space_group_name_H-M   'P 1'
#
loop_
_entity.id
_entity.type
_entity.pdbx_description
1 polymer ?
#
loop_
_entity_poly.entity_id
_entity_poly.type
_entity_poly.pdbx_seq_one_letter_code
_entity_poly.pdbx_strand_id
1 'polypeptide(L)'
;MLDALTRRCRGGAATHVSVSLERTARWLLGHDTVAATAGEVDPDAYRVDLGGGWSGVSPPGMLDGRALSWPRLPAAYGAAPAAWPLSSDGQ
;
A
#
# COMPACT_ATOMS: atom_id res chain seq x y z
N MET A 1 7.84 -8.26 6.20
CA MET A 1 7.47 -6.82 6.18
C MET A 1 6.35 -6.51 7.17
N LEU A 2 5.18 -7.15 7.10
CA LEU A 2 4.09 -6.97 8.08
C LEU A 2 4.51 -7.26 9.53
N ASP A 3 5.35 -8.27 9.76
CA ASP A 3 5.92 -8.51 11.10
C ASP A 3 6.82 -7.38 11.59
N ALA A 4 7.66 -6.83 10.72
CA ALA A 4 8.52 -5.70 11.05
C ALA A 4 7.69 -4.43 11.36
N LEU A 5 6.61 -4.23 10.60
CA LEU A 5 5.65 -3.16 10.84
C LEU A 5 4.92 -3.35 12.18
N THR A 6 4.46 -4.56 12.47
CA THR A 6 3.80 -4.94 13.73
C THR A 6 4.73 -4.74 14.92
N ARG A 7 6.01 -5.10 14.77
CA ARG A 7 7.04 -4.93 15.79
C ARG A 7 7.37 -3.45 16.01
N ARG A 8 7.39 -2.63 14.95
CA ARG A 8 7.51 -1.16 15.08
C ARG A 8 6.31 -0.54 15.79
N CYS A 9 5.09 -0.96 15.45
CA CYS A 9 3.88 -0.46 16.11
C CYS A 9 3.86 -0.78 17.62
N ARG A 10 4.42 -1.93 18.04
CA ARG A 10 4.45 -2.33 19.45
C ARG A 10 5.67 -1.83 20.23
N GLY A 11 6.83 -1.76 19.59
CA GLY A 11 8.12 -1.54 20.25
C GLY A 11 8.84 -0.26 19.87
N GLY A 12 8.30 0.55 18.95
CA GLY A 12 8.88 1.83 18.50
C GLY A 12 10.15 1.71 17.64
N ALA A 13 10.83 0.56 17.64
CA ALA A 13 12.05 0.35 16.88
C ALA A 13 11.75 0.08 15.39
N ALA A 14 12.43 0.81 14.51
CA ALA A 14 12.40 0.56 13.07
C ALA A 14 13.38 -0.57 12.72
N THR A 15 12.94 -1.51 11.89
CA THR A 15 13.80 -2.58 11.36
C THR A 15 13.98 -2.38 9.87
N HIS A 16 15.24 -2.39 9.40
CA HIS A 16 15.53 -2.38 7.97
C HIS A 16 15.21 -3.74 7.37
N VAL A 17 14.33 -3.78 6.37
CA VAL A 17 13.95 -5.01 5.65
C VAL A 17 14.28 -4.79 4.19
N SER A 18 15.18 -5.62 3.63
CA SER A 18 15.45 -5.64 2.20
C SER A 18 14.71 -6.80 1.54
N VAL A 19 14.21 -6.56 0.32
CA VAL A 19 13.55 -7.57 -0.52
C VAL A 19 14.25 -7.57 -1.86
N SER A 20 14.57 -8.76 -2.39
CA SER A 20 15.11 -8.94 -3.73
C SER A 20 13.98 -9.30 -4.68
N LEU A 21 13.81 -8.50 -5.73
CA LEU A 21 12.78 -8.71 -6.74
C LEU A 21 12.96 -10.04 -7.47
N GLU A 22 14.20 -10.43 -7.77
CA GLU A 22 14.54 -11.72 -8.36
C GLU A 22 14.14 -12.88 -7.45
N ARG A 23 14.48 -12.81 -6.15
CA ARG A 23 14.11 -13.83 -5.17
C ARG A 23 12.60 -13.93 -5.01
N THR A 24 11.90 -12.80 -5.04
CA THR A 24 10.44 -12.77 -4.99
C THR A 24 9.82 -13.36 -6.24
N ALA A 25 10.32 -13.03 -7.43
CA ALA A 25 9.85 -13.61 -8.69
C ALA A 25 10.04 -15.13 -8.72
N ARG A 26 11.22 -15.61 -8.30
CA ARG A 26 11.49 -17.06 -8.22
C ARG A 26 10.58 -17.77 -7.21
N TRP A 27 10.27 -17.14 -6.08
CA TRP A 27 9.33 -17.68 -5.09
C TRP A 27 7.89 -17.72 -5.61
N LEU A 28 7.45 -16.70 -6.35
CA LEU A 28 6.13 -16.65 -6.99
C LEU A 28 5.99 -17.72 -8.08
N LEU A 29 7.02 -17.89 -8.91
CA LEU A 29 7.02 -18.86 -10.01
C LEU A 29 7.18 -20.31 -9.55
N GLY A 30 7.72 -20.53 -8.34
CA GLY A 30 7.89 -21.86 -7.75
C GLY A 30 6.73 -22.31 -6.87
N HIS A 31 5.72 -21.48 -6.64
CA HIS A 31 4.50 -21.86 -5.93
C HIS A 31 3.44 -22.32 -6.92
N ASP A 32 2.85 -23.49 -6.65
CA ASP A 32 1.60 -23.88 -7.29
C ASP A 32 0.55 -22.85 -6.89
N THR A 33 0.13 -22.02 -7.85
CA THR A 33 -1.00 -21.14 -7.65
C THR A 33 -2.21 -22.06 -7.58
N VAL A 34 -2.70 -22.33 -6.37
CA VAL A 34 -4.06 -22.84 -6.21
C VAL A 34 -4.91 -21.86 -7.00
N ALA A 35 -5.45 -22.32 -8.13
CA ALA A 35 -6.32 -21.54 -8.96
C ALA A 35 -7.55 -21.23 -8.10
N ALA A 36 -7.48 -20.13 -7.34
CA ALA A 36 -8.66 -19.43 -6.93
C ALA A 36 -9.39 -19.20 -8.25
N THR A 37 -10.60 -19.76 -8.37
CA THR A 37 -11.53 -19.35 -9.40
C THR A 37 -11.74 -17.86 -9.16
N ALA A 38 -10.91 -17.05 -9.79
CA ALA A 38 -11.09 -15.62 -9.86
C ALA A 38 -12.36 -15.47 -10.68
N GLY A 39 -13.50 -15.38 -9.98
CA GLY A 39 -14.71 -14.87 -10.60
C GLY A 39 -14.32 -13.57 -11.28
N GLU A 40 -14.84 -13.33 -12.48
CA GLU A 40 -14.54 -12.14 -13.24
C GLU A 40 -14.77 -10.90 -12.36
N VAL A 41 -13.66 -10.32 -11.88
CA VAL A 41 -13.70 -9.14 -11.03
C VAL A 41 -13.62 -7.96 -11.98
N ASP A 42 -14.71 -7.21 -12.08
CA ASP A 42 -14.72 -5.94 -12.78
C ASP A 42 -13.66 -5.03 -12.13
N PRO A 43 -12.55 -4.71 -12.82
CA PRO A 43 -11.50 -3.87 -12.28
C PRO A 43 -11.97 -2.43 -12.05
N ASP A 44 -13.01 -1.99 -12.76
CA ASP A 44 -13.59 -0.66 -12.60
C ASP A 44 -14.50 -0.57 -11.37
N ALA A 45 -14.97 -1.69 -10.82
CA ALA A 45 -15.80 -1.72 -9.62
C ALA A 45 -15.11 -1.12 -8.38
N TYR A 46 -13.78 -1.09 -8.36
CA TYR A 46 -12.99 -0.50 -7.27
C TYR A 46 -12.37 0.84 -7.64
N ARG A 47 -12.54 1.31 -8.88
CA ARG A 47 -11.96 2.58 -9.34
C ARG A 47 -12.85 3.72 -8.88
N VAL A 48 -12.27 4.65 -8.13
CA VAL A 48 -12.96 5.86 -7.66
C VAL A 48 -12.26 7.11 -8.17
N ASP A 49 -13.05 8.11 -8.54
CA ASP A 49 -12.55 9.46 -8.75
C ASP A 49 -12.18 10.07 -7.40
N LEU A 50 -10.92 10.46 -7.28
CA LEU A 50 -10.36 11.09 -6.10
C LEU A 50 -10.38 12.62 -6.24
N GLY A 51 -10.71 13.17 -7.41
CA GLY A 51 -10.68 14.60 -7.69
C GLY A 51 -9.27 15.13 -7.99
N GLY A 52 -9.19 16.33 -8.56
CA GLY A 52 -7.90 16.95 -8.91
C GLY A 52 -7.12 16.21 -10.00
N GLY A 53 -7.81 15.42 -10.84
CA GLY A 53 -7.20 14.59 -11.88
C GLY A 53 -6.71 13.23 -11.38
N TRP A 54 -6.94 12.88 -10.11
CA TRP A 54 -6.55 11.59 -9.54
C TRP A 54 -7.69 10.59 -9.62
N SER A 55 -7.36 9.36 -10.00
CA SER A 55 -8.20 8.19 -9.80
C SER A 55 -7.44 7.19 -8.93
N GLY A 56 -8.14 6.55 -8.01
CA GLY A 56 -7.54 5.56 -7.11
C GLY A 56 -8.39 4.31 -6.99
N VAL A 57 -7.83 3.32 -6.31
CA VAL A 57 -8.57 2.11 -5.91
C VAL A 57 -9.17 2.38 -4.53
N SER A 58 -10.49 2.24 -4.38
CA SER A 58 -11.14 2.36 -3.07
C SER A 58 -10.61 1.29 -2.12
N PRO A 59 -10.27 1.63 -0.87
CA PRO A 59 -9.85 0.62 0.10
C PRO A 59 -10.99 -0.39 0.29
N PRO A 60 -10.70 -1.71 0.23
CA PRO A 60 -11.73 -2.73 0.34
C PRO A 60 -12.30 -2.78 1.76
N GLY A 61 -13.61 -3.02 1.87
CA GLY A 61 -14.29 -3.27 3.14
C GLY A 61 -15.03 -2.06 3.72
N MET A 62 -15.58 -2.28 4.92
CA MET A 62 -16.42 -1.32 5.63
C MET A 62 -16.04 -1.31 7.12
N LEU A 63 -16.17 -0.15 7.74
CA LEU A 63 -16.10 0.03 9.20
C LEU A 63 -17.42 0.62 9.67
N ASP A 64 -18.09 -0.03 10.62
CA ASP A 64 -19.38 0.39 11.17
C ASP A 64 -20.47 0.68 10.11
N GLY A 65 -20.52 -0.14 9.05
CA GLY A 65 -21.47 0.05 7.95
C GLY A 65 -21.13 1.20 7.00
N ARG A 66 -19.95 1.83 7.16
CA ARG A 66 -19.44 2.86 6.26
C ARG A 66 -18.30 2.33 5.41
N ALA A 67 -18.38 2.55 4.10
CA ALA A 67 -17.27 2.24 3.19
C ALA A 67 -16.02 3.03 3.60
N LEU A 68 -14.86 2.37 3.55
CA LEU A 68 -13.59 3.02 3.82
C LEU A 68 -13.27 4.02 2.70
N SER A 69 -12.66 5.14 3.07
CA SER A 69 -12.26 6.20 2.13
C SER A 69 -10.85 6.67 2.42
N TRP A 70 -10.11 7.11 1.40
CA TRP A 70 -8.80 7.73 1.60
C TRP A 70 -8.95 9.08 2.31
N PRO A 71 -8.39 9.26 3.52
CA PRO A 71 -8.65 10.46 4.33
C PRO A 71 -7.94 11.71 3.82
N ARG A 72 -6.92 11.56 2.96
CA ARG A 72 -6.20 12.66 2.32
C ARG A 72 -5.88 12.28 0.88
N LEU A 73 -6.12 13.21 -0.01
CA LEU A 73 -5.71 13.13 -1.39
C LEU A 73 -4.24 13.57 -1.51
N PRO A 74 -3.45 12.94 -2.39
CA PRO A 74 -2.14 13.48 -2.73
C PRO A 74 -2.29 14.90 -3.29
N ALA A 75 -1.26 15.72 -3.13
CA ALA A 75 -1.20 17.02 -3.80
C ALA A 75 -1.36 16.83 -5.32
N ALA A 76 -1.81 17.87 -6.02
CA ALA A 76 -1.80 17.86 -7.48
C ALA A 76 -0.39 17.47 -7.99
N TYR A 77 -0.34 16.80 -9.14
CA TYR A 77 0.93 16.39 -9.73
C TYR A 77 1.86 17.61 -9.89
N GLY A 78 3.09 17.50 -9.37
CA GLY A 78 4.07 18.60 -9.37
C GLY A 78 3.86 19.68 -8.28
N ALA A 79 2.75 19.65 -7.53
CA ALA A 79 2.47 20.59 -6.45
C ALA A 79 2.84 20.07 -5.06
N ALA A 80 3.37 18.84 -4.98
CA ALA A 80 3.87 18.30 -3.72
C ALA A 80 5.10 19.10 -3.27
N PRO A 81 5.10 19.70 -2.08
CA PRO A 81 6.29 20.35 -1.56
C PRO A 81 7.41 19.32 -1.40
N ALA A 82 8.64 19.70 -1.75
CA ALA A 82 9.82 18.89 -1.49
C ALA A 82 10.08 18.85 0.02
N ALA A 83 9.36 17.96 0.72
CA ALA A 83 9.47 17.75 2.14
C ALA A 83 10.02 16.33 2.37
N TRP A 84 11.34 16.22 2.41
CA TRP A 84 11.99 15.04 2.96
C TRP A 84 12.20 15.32 4.45
N PRO A 85 11.72 14.48 5.37
CA PRO A 85 12.15 14.60 6.75
C PRO A 85 13.68 14.47 6.73
N LEU A 86 14.37 15.51 7.23
CA LEU A 86 15.80 15.41 7.48
C LEU A 86 15.98 14.18 8.36
N SER A 87 16.77 13.21 7.89
CA SER A 87 17.22 12.10 8.71
C SER A 87 17.69 12.72 10.02
N SER A 88 17.07 12.31 11.13
CA SER A 88 17.60 12.64 12.45
C SER A 88 18.90 11.86 12.59
N ASP A 89 19.98 12.39 12.01
CA ASP A 89 21.32 12.00 12.41
C ASP A 89 21.47 12.44 13.85
N GLY A 90 21.45 11.45 14.73
CA GLY A 90 21.75 11.61 16.14
C GLY A 90 23.23 11.98 16.28
N GLN A 91 23.42 13.10 16.96
CA GLN A 91 24.53 13.47 17.84
C GLN A 91 25.99 13.21 17.41
#